data_AF-A0A965AL46-F1
#
_entry.id   AF-A0A965AL46-F1
#
_cell.length_a   1.000
_cell.length_b   1.000
_cell.length_c   1.000
_cell.angle_alpha   90.00
_cell.angle_beta   90.00
_cell.angle_gamma   90.00
#
_symmetry.space_group_name_H-M   'P 1'
#
loop_
_entity.id
_entity.type
_entity.pdbx_description
1 polymer ?
#
loop_
_entity_poly.entity_id
_entity_poly.type
_entity_poly.pdbx_seq_one_letter_code
_entity_poly.pdbx_strand_id
1 'polypeptide(L)' 'MVDNWIDCPHCGKNVTSYPDECRHCGKDLRYLPDGSPNPGQTNAYVKAFQVVGGPEKWLLAIGLVAFLVFLLS' A
#
# COMPACT_ATOMS: atom_id res chain seq x y z
N MET A 1 6.44 -18.63 14.12
CA MET A 1 5.07 -18.35 14.58
C MET A 1 4.71 -17.01 13.95
N VAL A 2 3.60 -16.91 13.24
CA VAL A 2 3.23 -15.63 12.60
C VAL A 2 2.47 -14.82 13.64
N ASP A 3 3.20 -14.01 14.38
CA ASP A 3 2.64 -13.12 15.41
C ASP A 3 2.07 -11.82 14.79
N ASN A 4 1.76 -11.83 13.49
CA ASN A 4 1.19 -10.68 12.80
C ASN A 4 -0.33 -10.67 12.91
N TRP A 5 -0.81 -10.38 14.10
CA TRP A 5 -2.21 -10.07 14.36
C TRP A 5 -2.39 -8.55 14.31
N ILE A 6 -3.47 -8.10 13.68
CA ILE A 6 -3.79 -6.69 13.47
C ILE A 6 -5.29 -6.48 13.69
N ASP A 7 -5.64 -5.45 14.45
CA ASP A 7 -7.03 -5.02 14.54
C ASP A 7 -7.45 -4.37 13.22
N CYS A 8 -8.47 -4.94 12.59
CA CYS A 8 -9.00 -4.41 11.34
C CYS A 8 -9.53 -2.99 11.58
N PRO A 9 -9.00 -1.95 10.90
CA PRO A 9 -9.40 -0.56 11.14
C PRO A 9 -10.85 -0.28 10.69
N HIS A 10 -11.49 -1.21 9.98
CA HIS A 10 -12.85 -1.07 9.47
C HIS A 10 -13.91 -1.72 10.34
N CYS A 11 -13.59 -2.83 11.03
CA CYS A 11 -14.56 -3.59 11.83
C CYS A 11 -14.12 -3.80 13.29
N GLY A 12 -12.91 -3.39 13.67
CA GLY A 12 -12.36 -3.53 15.01
C GLY A 12 -12.12 -4.99 15.45
N LYS A 13 -12.14 -5.94 14.51
CA LYS A 13 -11.83 -7.35 14.79
C LYS A 13 -10.34 -7.59 14.63
N ASN A 14 -9.76 -8.29 15.61
CA ASN A 14 -8.40 -8.79 15.49
C ASN A 14 -8.35 -9.91 14.43
N VAL A 15 -7.58 -9.68 13.38
CA VAL A 15 -7.39 -10.60 12.26
C VAL A 15 -5.91 -10.82 12.01
N THR A 16 -5.55 -11.91 11.33
CA THR A 16 -4.19 -12.08 10.84
C THR A 16 -3.91 -11.02 9.77
N SER A 17 -2.72 -10.43 9.75
CA SER A 17 -2.28 -9.45 8.75
C SER A 17 -2.14 -10.04 7.34
N TYR A 18 -2.47 -11.31 7.19
CA TYR A 18 -2.47 -12.07 5.96
C TYR A 18 -3.78 -12.86 5.92
N PRO A 19 -4.57 -12.80 4.83
CA PRO A 19 -4.38 -12.04 3.58
C PRO A 19 -4.55 -10.52 3.74
N ASP A 20 -4.23 -9.74 2.71
CA ASP A 20 -4.32 -8.25 2.69
C ASP A 20 -5.75 -7.71 2.92
N GLU A 21 -6.73 -8.60 2.96
CA GLU A 21 -8.15 -8.34 3.18
C GLU A 21 -8.63 -8.90 4.53
N CYS A 22 -9.49 -8.16 5.19
CA CYS A 22 -10.16 -8.66 6.37
C CYS A 22 -11.20 -9.71 5.97
N ARG A 23 -11.05 -10.96 6.43
CA ARG A 23 -12.05 -12.03 6.21
C ARG A 23 -13.46 -11.71 6.73
N HIS A 24 -13.59 -10.77 7.66
CA HIS A 24 -14.88 -10.46 8.27
C HIS A 24 -15.67 -9.38 7.50
N CYS A 25 -15.00 -8.30 7.11
CA CYS A 25 -15.65 -7.18 6.43
C CYS A 25 -15.28 -7.06 4.94
N GLY A 26 -14.35 -7.88 4.45
CA GLY A 26 -13.87 -7.85 3.06
C GLY A 26 -13.11 -6.58 2.68
N LYS A 27 -12.78 -5.73 3.66
CA LYS A 27 -12.04 -4.49 3.40
C LYS A 27 -10.55 -4.69 3.48
N ASP A 28 -9.85 -3.90 2.68
CA ASP A 28 -8.40 -3.90 2.55
C ASP A 28 -7.75 -3.41 3.86
N LEU A 29 -6.88 -4.25 4.43
CA LEU A 29 -6.15 -3.97 5.67
C LEU A 29 -4.98 -3.00 5.45
N ARG A 30 -4.67 -2.66 4.20
CA ARG A 30 -3.63 -1.71 3.83
C ARG A 30 -4.07 -0.27 4.01
N TYR A 31 -5.37 -0.02 4.08
CA TYR A 31 -5.92 1.33 4.19
C TYR A 31 -6.83 1.45 5.39
N LEU A 32 -6.77 2.59 6.05
CA LEU A 32 -7.74 3.01 7.05
C LEU A 32 -9.08 3.33 6.38
N PRO A 33 -10.18 3.45 7.15
CA PRO A 33 -11.46 3.94 6.65
C PRO A 33 -11.36 5.31 5.94
N ASP A 34 -10.39 6.13 6.33
CA ASP A 34 -10.12 7.45 5.73
C ASP A 34 -9.31 7.38 4.42
N GLY A 35 -8.94 6.17 3.96
CA GLY A 35 -8.12 5.95 2.77
C GLY A 35 -6.62 6.19 2.98
N SER A 36 -6.19 6.55 4.18
CA SER A 36 -4.78 6.69 4.54
C SER A 36 -4.10 5.31 4.72
N PRO A 37 -2.78 5.20 4.49
CA PRO A 37 -2.04 3.94 4.69
C PRO A 37 -2.12 3.47 6.15
N ASN A 38 -2.36 2.18 6.36
CA ASN A 38 -2.39 1.59 7.69
C ASN A 38 -0.97 1.42 8.28
N PRO A 39 -0.58 2.19 9.32
CA PRO A 39 0.75 2.08 9.92
C PRO A 39 0.94 0.79 10.72
N GLY A 40 -0.14 0.09 11.09
CA GLY A 40 -0.11 -1.21 11.77
C GLY A 40 0.26 -2.37 10.85
N GLN A 41 0.45 -2.15 9.54
CA GLN A 41 0.85 -3.19 8.60
C GLN A 41 2.32 -3.59 8.81
N THR A 42 2.51 -4.79 9.35
CA THR A 42 3.82 -5.42 9.54
C THR A 42 4.27 -6.24 8.34
N ASN A 43 3.41 -6.44 7.33
CA ASN A 43 3.76 -7.16 6.12
C ASN A 43 4.70 -6.31 5.24
N ALA A 44 5.95 -6.77 5.09
CA ALA A 44 6.98 -6.10 4.31
C ALA A 44 6.60 -5.92 2.83
N TYR A 45 5.83 -6.84 2.25
CA TYR A 45 5.38 -6.76 0.86
C TYR A 45 4.38 -5.61 0.69
N VAL A 46 3.37 -5.54 1.55
CA VAL A 46 2.36 -4.46 1.59
C VAL A 46 2.99 -3.10 1.80
N LYS A 47 3.90 -2.99 2.77
CA LYS A 47 4.56 -1.74 3.15
C LYS A 47 5.38 -1.17 1.99
N ALA A 48 6.00 -2.02 1.18
CA ALA A 48 6.72 -1.59 -0.03
C ALA A 48 5.78 -0.90 -1.04
N PHE A 49 4.58 -1.43 -1.26
CA PHE A 49 3.61 -0.79 -2.17
C PHE A 49 3.03 0.52 -1.62
N GLN A 50 2.85 0.64 -0.29
CA GLN A 50 2.40 1.89 0.34
C GLN A 50 3.44 3.01 0.21
N VAL A 51 4.73 2.71 0.40
CA VAL A 51 5.81 3.71 0.39
C VAL A 51 6.19 4.12 -1.03
N VAL A 52 6.20 3.17 -1.96
CA VAL A 52 6.66 3.44 -3.33
C VAL A 52 5.58 4.14 -4.18
N GLY A 53 4.35 4.22 -3.69
CA GLY A 53 3.31 5.06 -4.29
C GLY A 53 3.06 4.73 -5.75
N GLY A 54 2.94 3.45 -6.08
CA GLY A 54 2.59 2.96 -7.42
C GLY A 54 3.62 3.26 -8.53
N PRO A 55 3.85 2.33 -9.46
CA PRO A 55 4.80 2.55 -10.56
C PRO A 55 4.43 3.70 -11.51
N GLU A 56 3.19 4.20 -11.48
CA GLU A 56 2.71 5.26 -12.39
C GLU A 56 3.44 6.60 -12.20
N LYS A 57 3.81 6.98 -10.97
CA LYS A 57 4.48 8.28 -10.74
C LYS A 57 5.90 8.32 -11.28
N TRP A 58 6.62 7.20 -11.20
CA TRP A 58 7.98 7.08 -11.72
C TRP A 58 8.00 7.02 -13.25
N LEU A 59 7.02 6.37 -13.86
CA LEU A 59 6.90 6.33 -15.32
C LEU A 59 6.64 7.70 -15.93
N LEU A 60 5.76 8.51 -15.32
CA LEU A 60 5.52 9.88 -15.77
C LEU A 60 6.77 10.75 -15.63
N ALA A 61 7.51 10.62 -14.52
CA ALA A 61 8.75 11.37 -14.31
C ALA A 61 9.83 10.99 -15.34
N ILE A 62 10.02 9.70 -15.61
CA ILE A 62 10.98 9.23 -16.62
C ILE A 62 10.59 9.71 -18.02
N GLY A 63 9.30 9.64 -18.38
CA GLY A 63 8.80 10.14 -19.66
C GLY A 63 9.04 11.64 -19.85
N LEU A 64 8.80 12.45 -18.81
CA LEU A 64 9.04 13.90 -18.84
C LEU A 64 10.52 14.23 -19.02
N VAL A 65 11.40 13.54 -18.29
CA VAL A 65 12.85 13.73 -18.39
C VAL A 65 13.36 13.34 -19.77
N ALA A 66 12.94 12.18 -20.30
CA ALA A 66 13.30 11.74 -21.64
C ALA A 66 12.84 12.72 -22.73
N PHE A 67 11.62 13.25 -22.60
CA PHE A 67 11.07 14.25 -23.52
C PHE A 67 11.86 15.57 -23.48
N LEU A 68 12.25 16.03 -22.29
CA LEU A 68 13.08 17.23 -22.14
C LEU A 68 14.48 17.03 -22.73
N VAL A 69 15.11 15.88 -22.52
CA VAL A 69 16.43 15.56 -23.12
C VAL A 69 16.35 15.50 -24.64
N PHE A 70 15.26 14.95 -25.18
CA PHE A 70 15.05 14.90 -26.63
C PHE A 70 14.80 16.28 -27.25
N LEU A 71 14.13 17.20 -26.54
CA LEU A 71 13.94 18.59 -26.99
C LEU A 71 15.20 19.44 -26.91
N LEU A 72 16.15 19.09 -26.03
CA LEU A 72 17.42 19.80 -25.85
C LEU A 72 18.58 19.24 -26.70
N SER A 73 18.37 18.11 -27.39
CA SER A 73 19.35 17.53 -28.33
C SER A 73 19.06 17.95 -29.77
#